data_AF-A0AAN6SBK1-F1
#
_entry.id   AF-A0AAN6SBK1-F1
#
_cell.length_a   1.000
_cell.length_b   1.000
_cell.length_c   1.000
_cell.angle_alpha   90.00
_cell.angle_beta   90.00
_cell.angle_gamma   90.00
#
_symmetry.space_group_name_H-M   'P 1'
#
loop_
_entity.id
_entity.type
_entity.pdbx_description
1 polymer ?
#
loop_
_entity_poly.entity_id
_entity_poly.type
_entity_poly.pdbx_seq_one_letter_code
_entity_poly.pdbx_strand_id
1 'polypeptide(L)'
;MLPRGYVMSCRVHRPFGPWVETLGARRAFWNYYDLEQLADAKKGQVVHEGDFIKCAEEYFTPYYQPLIPCVNRLRKAVFPNGGRWEKEDEGLYSRMRRILKEA
;
A
#
# COMPACT_ATOMS: atom_id res chain seq x y z
N MET A 1 34.03 -5.63 -1.14
CA MET A 1 33.00 -6.60 -0.72
C MET A 1 32.01 -5.89 0.19
N LEU A 2 30.82 -5.57 -0.29
CA LEU A 2 29.74 -4.97 0.52
C LEU A 2 28.71 -6.06 0.81
N PRO A 3 28.35 -6.36 2.07
CA PRO A 3 27.24 -7.24 2.34
C PRO A 3 25.96 -6.45 2.61
N ARG A 4 24.93 -6.85 1.84
CA ARG A 4 23.51 -6.93 2.18
C ARG A 4 22.74 -5.61 2.27
N GLY A 5 21.94 -5.43 1.21
CA GLY A 5 20.87 -4.44 1.13
C GLY A 5 19.85 -4.62 2.25
N TYR A 6 19.52 -3.50 2.87
CA TYR A 6 18.40 -3.34 3.76
C TYR A 6 17.11 -3.41 2.95
N VAL A 7 16.41 -4.53 3.04
CA VAL A 7 15.00 -4.63 2.63
C VAL A 7 14.18 -4.06 3.79
N MET A 8 13.65 -2.84 3.64
CA MET A 8 12.65 -2.25 4.54
C MET A 8 11.33 -3.03 4.41
N SER A 9 11.25 -4.17 5.09
CA SER A 9 10.02 -4.93 5.33
C SER A 9 9.18 -4.18 6.35
N CYS A 10 7.99 -3.68 5.96
CA CYS A 10 6.83 -3.35 6.81
C CYS A 10 7.09 -2.91 8.27
N ARG A 11 8.15 -2.12 8.50
CA ARG A 11 8.47 -1.53 9.79
C ARG A 11 8.87 -0.09 9.49
N VAL A 12 7.85 0.70 9.19
CA VAL A 12 7.95 2.17 9.20
C VAL A 12 8.68 2.54 10.48
N HIS A 13 9.77 3.27 10.34
CA HIS A 13 10.61 3.76 11.42
C HIS A 13 9.73 4.27 12.58
N ARG A 14 9.77 3.59 13.73
CA ARG A 14 9.01 3.97 14.94
C ARG A 14 9.77 5.09 15.67
N PRO A 15 9.25 6.32 15.78
CA PRO A 15 9.56 7.14 16.93
C PRO A 15 8.53 6.81 18.04
N PHE A 16 9.03 6.42 19.21
CA PHE A 16 8.34 6.29 20.50
C PHE A 16 7.38 5.10 20.77
N GLY A 17 7.77 4.27 21.76
CA GLY A 17 6.92 3.77 22.86
C GLY A 17 5.89 2.66 22.59
N PRO A 18 5.53 1.84 23.61
CA PRO A 18 4.69 0.67 23.47
C PRO A 18 3.22 0.99 23.72
N TRP A 19 2.59 1.83 22.89
CA TRP A 19 1.14 2.00 22.97
C TRP A 19 0.51 2.10 21.58
N VAL A 20 -0.44 1.19 21.39
CA VAL A 20 -1.52 1.14 20.39
C VAL A 20 -1.24 0.40 19.06
N GLU A 21 -1.39 -0.92 19.13
CA GLU A 21 -1.34 -1.87 18.00
C GLU A 21 -2.72 -2.06 17.35
N THR A 22 -3.30 -1.02 16.75
CA THR A 22 -4.60 -1.16 16.05
C THR A 22 -4.72 -0.23 14.85
N LEU A 23 -5.52 -0.62 13.85
CA LEU A 23 -5.90 0.23 12.69
C LEU A 23 -6.39 1.61 13.10
N GLY A 24 -7.17 1.69 14.18
CA GLY A 24 -7.65 2.96 14.74
C GLY A 24 -6.51 3.86 15.19
N ALA A 25 -5.46 3.29 15.77
CA ALA A 25 -4.25 4.01 16.15
C ALA A 25 -3.49 4.51 14.95
N ARG A 26 -3.21 3.64 13.97
CA ARG A 26 -2.48 4.00 12.75
C ARG A 26 -3.20 5.13 12.01
N ARG A 27 -4.52 5.03 11.88
CA ARG A 27 -5.36 6.08 11.26
C ARG A 27 -5.40 7.36 12.10
N ALA A 28 -5.41 7.24 13.44
CA ALA A 28 -5.32 8.40 14.32
C ALA A 28 -3.96 9.11 14.18
N PHE A 29 -2.85 8.37 14.08
CA PHE A 29 -1.53 8.94 13.82
C PHE A 29 -1.51 9.75 12.53
N TRP A 30 -2.19 9.30 11.47
CA TRP A 30 -2.26 10.00 10.19
C TRP A 30 -2.93 11.38 10.27
N ASN A 31 -3.75 11.63 11.29
CA ASN A 31 -4.36 12.94 11.51
C ASN A 31 -3.34 14.00 11.99
N TYR A 32 -2.15 13.57 12.43
CA TYR A 32 -1.09 14.45 12.92
C TYR A 32 0.06 14.64 11.92
N TYR A 33 0.02 13.95 10.78
CA TYR A 33 0.97 14.13 9.69
C TYR A 33 0.58 15.36 8.86
N ASP A 34 1.58 16.11 8.38
CA ASP A 34 1.33 17.04 7.29
C ASP A 34 1.05 16.29 5.97
N LEU A 35 0.62 17.02 4.94
CA LEU A 35 0.17 16.42 3.67
C LEU A 35 1.29 15.64 2.96
N GLU A 36 2.53 16.12 3.02
CA GLU A 36 3.67 15.52 2.33
C GLU A 36 4.09 14.23 3.05
N GLN A 37 4.26 14.30 4.36
CA GLN A 37 4.60 13.13 5.17
C GLN A 37 3.48 12.06 5.09
N LEU A 38 2.22 12.48 5.06
CA LEU A 38 1.08 11.57 4.91
C LEU A 38 1.06 10.90 3.53
N ALA A 39 1.38 11.66 2.47
CA ALA A 39 1.46 11.13 1.11
C ALA A 39 2.57 10.07 0.99
N ASP A 40 3.75 10.34 1.55
CA ASP A 40 4.88 9.41 1.52
C ASP A 40 4.61 8.14 2.34
N ALA A 41 4.05 8.29 3.55
CA ALA A 41 3.69 7.16 4.40
C ALA A 41 2.64 6.25 3.74
N LYS A 42 1.64 6.83 3.07
CA LYS A 42 0.61 6.08 2.31
C LYS A 42 1.20 5.42 1.07
N LYS A 43 2.03 6.14 0.32
CA LYS A 43 2.65 5.66 -0.90
C LYS A 43 3.48 4.41 -0.64
N GLY A 44 4.35 4.42 0.38
CA GLY A 44 5.19 3.26 0.71
C GLY A 44 4.38 1.97 0.95
N GLN A 45 3.19 2.09 1.56
CA GLN A 45 2.34 0.93 1.88
C GLN A 45 1.61 0.35 0.65
N VAL A 46 1.24 1.18 -0.32
CA VAL A 46 0.46 0.75 -1.50
C VAL A 46 1.37 0.28 -2.63
N VAL A 47 2.58 0.82 -2.69
CA VAL A 47 3.49 0.64 -3.82
C VAL A 47 4.22 -0.70 -3.78
N HIS A 48 4.66 -1.14 -2.61
CA HIS A 48 5.34 -2.43 -2.44
C HIS A 48 4.32 -3.57 -2.35
N GLU A 49 4.43 -4.58 -3.22
CA GLU A 49 3.44 -5.68 -3.30
C GLU A 49 3.36 -6.49 -2.01
N GLY A 50 4.50 -6.86 -1.43
CA GLY A 50 4.52 -7.66 -0.20
C GLY A 50 3.91 -6.93 0.99
N ASP A 51 4.17 -5.63 1.11
CA ASP A 51 3.65 -4.80 2.19
C ASP A 51 2.14 -4.61 2.02
N PHE A 52 1.70 -4.41 0.78
CA PHE A 52 0.28 -4.32 0.43
C PHE A 52 -0.47 -5.61 0.76
N ILE A 53 0.02 -6.78 0.31
CA ILE A 53 -0.63 -8.08 0.56
C ILE A 53 -0.69 -8.35 2.06
N LYS A 54 0.42 -8.18 2.78
CA LYS A 54 0.47 -8.38 4.22
C LYS A 54 -0.53 -7.49 4.96
N CYS A 55 -0.61 -6.20 4.59
CA CYS A 55 -1.61 -5.31 5.17
C CYS A 55 -3.04 -5.72 4.79
N ALA A 56 -3.27 -6.18 3.56
CA ALA A 56 -4.60 -6.59 3.12
C ALA A 56 -5.09 -7.85 3.85
N GLU A 57 -4.21 -8.84 4.04
CA GLU A 57 -4.51 -10.06 4.82
C GLU A 57 -4.81 -9.75 6.29
N GLU A 58 -4.05 -8.82 6.89
CA GLU A 58 -4.20 -8.42 8.29
C GLU A 58 -5.48 -7.60 8.54
N TYR A 59 -5.89 -6.78 7.57
CA TYR A 59 -6.89 -5.73 7.82
C TYR A 59 -8.19 -5.84 7.02
N PHE A 60 -8.23 -6.63 5.95
CA PHE A 60 -9.50 -6.89 5.28
C PHE A 60 -10.36 -7.74 6.22
N THR A 61 -11.63 -7.38 6.37
CA THR A 61 -12.57 -8.25 7.08
C THR A 61 -12.66 -9.59 6.34
N PRO A 62 -13.03 -10.69 7.02
CA PRO A 62 -13.16 -12.00 6.37
C PRO A 62 -14.03 -11.97 5.11
N TYR A 63 -15.06 -11.12 5.10
CA TYR A 63 -15.94 -10.89 3.95
C TYR A 63 -15.20 -10.30 2.72
N TYR A 64 -14.20 -9.46 2.93
CA TYR A 64 -13.45 -8.79 1.86
C TYR A 64 -12.13 -9.48 1.48
N GLN A 65 -11.62 -10.42 2.28
CA GLN A 65 -10.40 -11.17 1.95
C GLN A 65 -10.39 -11.81 0.54
N PRO A 66 -11.52 -12.35 0.02
CA PRO A 66 -11.57 -12.86 -1.37
C PRO A 66 -11.23 -11.81 -2.45
N LEU A 67 -11.33 -10.52 -2.14
CA LEU A 67 -11.02 -9.44 -3.08
C LEU A 67 -9.52 -9.11 -3.17
N ILE A 68 -8.68 -9.62 -2.26
CA ILE A 68 -7.24 -9.32 -2.23
C ILE A 68 -6.56 -9.52 -3.61
N PRO A 69 -6.81 -10.63 -4.35
CA PRO A 69 -6.24 -10.82 -5.68
C PRO A 69 -6.69 -9.75 -6.68
N CYS A 70 -7.99 -9.41 -6.69
CA CYS A 70 -8.55 -8.35 -7.54
C CYS A 70 -7.91 -6.99 -7.24
N VAL A 71 -7.85 -6.59 -5.98
CA VAL A 71 -7.30 -5.30 -5.58
C VAL A 71 -5.79 -5.24 -5.84
N ASN A 72 -5.04 -6.35 -5.69
CA ASN A 72 -3.63 -6.39 -6.06
C ASN A 72 -3.42 -6.26 -7.58
N ARG A 73 -4.28 -6.86 -8.41
CA ARG A 73 -4.26 -6.63 -9.87
C ARG A 73 -4.50 -5.17 -10.21
N LEU A 74 -5.47 -4.53 -9.55
CA LEU A 74 -5.77 -3.11 -9.73
C LEU A 74 -4.58 -2.24 -9.31
N ARG A 75 -3.98 -2.52 -8.16
CA ARG A 75 -2.77 -1.85 -7.64
C ARG A 75 -1.62 -1.91 -8.64
N LYS A 76 -1.35 -3.08 -9.24
CA LYS A 76 -0.30 -3.25 -10.27
C LYS A 76 -0.54 -2.41 -11.52
N ALA A 77 -1.81 -2.18 -11.90
CA ALA A 77 -2.15 -1.31 -13.02
C ALA A 77 -1.93 0.17 -12.67
N VAL A 78 -2.29 0.59 -11.45
CA VAL A 78 -2.18 1.98 -10.99
C VAL A 78 -0.74 2.36 -10.63
N PHE A 79 0.04 1.41 -10.09
CA PHE A 79 1.42 1.60 -9.66
C PHE A 79 2.34 0.54 -10.29
N PRO A 80 2.57 0.61 -11.62
CA PRO A 80 3.46 -0.32 -12.29
C PRO A 80 4.88 -0.21 -11.71
N ASN A 81 5.56 -1.35 -11.56
CA ASN A 81 6.93 -1.45 -11.03
C ASN A 81 7.15 -0.83 -9.64
N GLY A 82 6.08 -0.58 -8.88
CA GLY A 82 6.21 0.14 -7.62
C GLY A 82 6.63 1.60 -7.80
N GLY A 83 6.27 2.23 -8.92
CA GLY A 83 6.54 3.64 -9.20
C GLY A 83 5.28 4.49 -9.27
N ARG A 84 5.46 5.81 -9.25
CA ARG A 84 4.44 6.79 -9.68
C ARG A 84 4.51 6.89 -11.20
N TRP A 85 3.38 7.09 -11.86
CA TRP A 85 3.35 7.49 -13.26
C TRP A 85 3.99 8.86 -13.45
N GLU A 86 5.04 8.93 -14.27
CA GLU A 86 5.66 10.19 -14.70
C GLU A 86 4.96 10.78 -15.94
N LYS A 87 4.26 9.92 -16.69
CA LYS A 87 3.48 10.28 -17.87
C LYS A 87 2.07 9.77 -17.70
N GLU A 88 1.12 10.54 -18.22
CA GLU A 88 -0.28 10.12 -18.28
C GLU A 88 -0.42 8.86 -19.12
N ASP A 89 -1.31 7.96 -18.67
CA ASP A 89 -1.66 6.74 -19.36
C ASP A 89 -3.17 6.77 -19.65
N GLU A 90 -3.54 7.23 -20.84
CA GLU A 90 -4.94 7.35 -21.29
C GLU A 90 -5.67 5.99 -21.26
N GLY A 91 -4.94 4.88 -21.36
CA GLY A 91 -5.50 3.52 -21.31
C GLY A 91 -5.69 2.97 -19.89
N LEU A 92 -5.21 3.67 -18.86
CA LEU A 92 -5.25 3.19 -17.47
C LEU A 92 -6.67 2.96 -16.99
N TYR A 93 -7.57 3.92 -17.22
CA TYR A 93 -8.97 3.81 -16.79
C TYR A 93 -9.67 2.58 -17.38
N SER A 94 -9.49 2.34 -18.69
CA SER A 94 -10.05 1.18 -19.38
C SER A 94 -9.50 -0.14 -18.81
N ARG A 95 -8.20 -0.19 -18.49
CA ARG A 95 -7.56 -1.34 -17.82
C ARG A 95 -8.13 -1.59 -16.42
N MET A 96 -8.27 -0.53 -15.61
CA MET A 96 -8.86 -0.62 -14.27
C MET A 96 -10.28 -1.17 -14.33
N ARG A 97 -11.12 -0.65 -15.25
CA ARG A 97 -12.49 -1.16 -15.43
C ARG A 97 -12.52 -2.63 -15.84
N ARG A 98 -11.61 -3.07 -16.70
CA ARG A 98 -11.52 -4.48 -17.09
C ARG A 98 -11.19 -5.37 -15.90
N ILE A 99 -10.20 -5.00 -15.09
CA ILE A 99 -9.82 -5.76 -13.88
C ILE A 99 -11.01 -5.89 -12.94
N LEU A 100 -11.74 -4.79 -12.70
CA LEU A 100 -12.90 -4.79 -11.81
C LEU A 100 -14.09 -5.61 -12.34
N LYS A 101 -14.19 -5.80 -13.66
CA LYS A 101 -15.24 -6.62 -14.29
C LYS A 101 -14.93 -8.12 -14.30
N GLU A 102 -13.64 -8.48 -14.17
CA GLU A 102 -13.17 -9.87 -14.16
C GLU A 102 -13.11 -10.46 -12.74
N ALA A 103 -13.45 -9.67 -11.72
CA ALA A 103 -13.45 -10.05 -10.31
C ALA A 103 -14.84 -10.46 -9.84
#